data_AF-A0A925YKI0-F1
#
_entry.id   AF-A0A925YKI0-F1
#
_cell.length_a   1.000
_cell.length_b   1.000
_cell.length_c   1.000
_cell.angle_alpha   90.00
_cell.angle_beta   90.00
_cell.angle_gamma   90.00
#
_symmetry.space_group_name_H-M   'P 1'
#
loop_
_entity.id
_entity.type
_entity.pdbx_description
1 polymer ?
#
loop_
_entity_poly.entity_id
_entity_poly.type
_entity_poly.pdbx_seq_one_letter_code
_entity_poly.pdbx_strand_id
1 'polypeptide(L)'
;MLRIPGRPDMAIEFVVDTGFAGYLTLPIAAVQALALPQVREIAANRADNSTIVVNVHESTVLWHGAERVVEVLAMGKHSLLGMLLLDGSEMNIQFADGGLVSLEEL
;
A
#
# COMPACT_ATOMS: atom_id res chain seq x y z
N MET A 1 -8.26 -0.13 -5.96
CA MET A 1 -8.68 1.31 -5.95
C MET A 1 -8.76 1.78 -4.51
N LEU A 2 -8.66 3.10 -4.26
CA LEU A 2 -8.92 3.69 -2.94
C LEU A 2 -10.38 4.18 -2.86
N ARG A 3 -11.04 3.94 -1.73
CA ARG A 3 -12.37 4.45 -1.41
C ARG A 3 -12.30 5.45 -0.26
N ILE A 4 -12.87 6.63 -0.49
CA ILE A 4 -13.06 7.65 0.55
C ILE A 4 -14.55 7.96 0.60
N PRO A 5 -15.20 7.89 1.78
CA PRO A 5 -16.63 8.19 1.90
C PRO A 5 -17.01 9.53 1.28
N GLY A 6 -18.04 9.53 0.43
CA GLY A 6 -18.52 10.74 -0.25
C GLY A 6 -17.64 11.21 -1.42
N ARG A 7 -16.62 10.44 -1.83
CA ARG A 7 -15.79 10.71 -3.01
C ARG A 7 -15.89 9.54 -4.00
N PRO A 8 -15.69 9.78 -5.31
CA PRO A 8 -15.57 8.70 -6.28
C PRO A 8 -14.35 7.82 -5.99
N ASP A 9 -14.43 6.55 -6.39
CA ASP A 9 -13.31 5.61 -6.29
C ASP A 9 -12.11 6.16 -7.06
N MET A 10 -10.93 6.11 -6.43
CA MET A 10 -9.72 6.71 -6.98
C MET A 10 -8.68 5.63 -7.33
N ALA A 11 -8.13 5.71 -8.54
CA ALA A 11 -6.97 4.92 -8.92
C ALA A 11 -5.70 5.57 -8.34
N ILE A 12 -4.86 4.77 -7.68
CA ILE A 12 -3.52 5.14 -7.24
C ILE A 12 -2.58 4.09 -7.81
N GLU A 13 -1.48 4.55 -8.39
CA GLU A 13 -0.40 3.67 -8.83
C GLU A 13 0.48 3.30 -7.63
N PHE A 14 0.79 2.01 -7.52
CA PHE A 14 1.68 1.46 -6.51
C PHE A 14 2.79 0.66 -7.17
N VAL A 15 3.98 0.72 -6.55
CA VAL A 15 5.05 -0.23 -6.83
C VAL A 15 4.84 -1.44 -5.92
N VAL A 16 4.81 -2.64 -6.50
CA VAL A 16 4.78 -3.87 -5.70
C VAL A 16 6.15 -4.06 -5.05
N ASP A 17 6.18 -4.17 -3.72
CA ASP A 17 7.38 -4.31 -2.92
C ASP A 17 7.28 -5.55 -2.02
N THR A 18 7.85 -6.65 -2.50
CA THR A 18 7.90 -7.91 -1.74
C THR A 18 8.88 -7.88 -0.56
N GLY A 19 9.69 -6.82 -0.44
CA GLY A 19 10.56 -6.56 0.71
C GLY A 19 9.87 -5.73 1.81
N PHE A 20 8.69 -5.17 1.53
CA PHE A 20 7.91 -4.40 2.48
C PHE A 20 6.87 -5.27 3.19
N ALA A 21 7.02 -5.43 4.50
CA ALA A 21 6.16 -6.29 5.32
C ALA A 21 4.79 -5.67 5.71
N GLY A 22 4.50 -4.43 5.31
CA GLY A 22 3.23 -3.76 5.63
C GLY A 22 2.15 -3.97 4.55
N TYR A 23 1.04 -3.24 4.68
CA TYR A 23 -0.02 -3.19 3.66
C TYR A 23 0.35 -2.20 2.54
N LEU A 24 0.32 -0.89 2.85
CA LEU A 24 0.62 0.16 1.90
C LEU A 24 1.56 1.22 2.49
N THR A 25 2.34 1.87 1.64
CA THR A 25 2.89 3.19 1.94
C THR A 25 2.27 4.23 1.01
N LEU A 26 2.15 5.46 1.47
CA LEU A 26 1.88 6.62 0.63
C LEU A 26 2.83 7.76 1.02
N PRO A 27 3.27 8.60 0.06
CA PRO A 27 3.96 9.84 0.40
C PRO A 27 3.11 10.70 1.33
N ILE A 28 3.75 11.38 2.28
CA ILE A 28 3.07 12.21 3.30
C ILE A 28 2.12 13.23 2.65
N ALA A 29 2.51 13.84 1.53
CA ALA A 29 1.66 14.79 0.81
C ALA A 29 0.37 14.15 0.26
N ALA A 30 0.43 12.88 -0.19
CA ALA A 30 -0.74 12.15 -0.65
C ALA A 30 -1.69 11.81 0.51
N VAL A 31 -1.14 11.35 1.64
CA VAL A 31 -1.91 11.11 2.87
C VAL A 31 -2.65 12.38 3.31
N GLN A 32 -1.98 13.53 3.29
CA GLN A 32 -2.57 14.83 3.63
C GLN A 32 -3.66 15.25 2.64
N ALA A 33 -3.42 15.13 1.33
CA ALA A 33 -4.41 15.48 0.30
C ALA A 33 -5.67 14.62 0.37
N LEU A 34 -5.53 13.36 0.79
CA LEU A 34 -6.62 12.42 0.99
C LEU A 34 -7.29 12.56 2.36
N ALA A 35 -6.68 13.32 3.27
CA ALA A 35 -7.13 13.49 4.65
C ALA A 35 -7.36 12.15 5.36
N LEU A 36 -6.44 11.19 5.17
CA LEU A 36 -6.57 9.88 5.79
C LEU A 36 -6.42 9.99 7.32
N PRO A 37 -7.28 9.34 8.11
CA PRO A 37 -7.21 9.40 9.57
C PRO A 37 -5.92 8.73 10.06
N GLN A 38 -5.16 9.41 10.90
CA GLN A 38 -4.03 8.81 11.62
C GLN A 38 -4.58 7.96 12.77
N VAL A 39 -4.07 6.74 12.90
CA VAL A 39 -4.51 5.78 13.93
C VAL A 39 -3.44 5.56 15.01
N ARG A 40 -2.15 5.61 14.66
CA ARG A 40 -1.03 5.48 15.61
C ARG A 40 0.29 5.94 15.02
N GLU A 41 1.34 5.91 15.83
CA GLU A 41 2.73 5.97 15.39
C GLU A 41 3.41 4.62 15.65
N ILE A 42 4.35 4.24 14.79
CA ILE A 42 5.17 3.04 14.97
C ILE A 42 6.65 3.36 14.75
N ALA A 43 7.52 2.57 15.36
CA ALA A 43 8.92 2.49 14.97
C ALA A 43 9.04 1.48 13.81
N ALA A 44 9.47 1.94 12.63
CA ALA A 44 9.66 1.12 11.44
C ALA A 44 11.14 1.03 11.07
N ASN A 45 11.58 -0.17 10.69
CA ASN A 45 12.92 -0.37 10.16
C ASN A 45 12.92 -0.20 8.65
N ARG A 46 13.90 0.55 8.14
CA ARG A 46 14.14 0.71 6.72
C ARG A 46 15.14 -0.34 6.22
N ALA A 47 15.23 -0.48 4.90
CA ALA A 47 16.18 -1.37 4.24
C ALA A 47 17.66 -1.05 4.58
N ASP A 48 17.96 0.17 5.02
CA ASP A 48 19.29 0.58 5.50
C ASP A 48 19.51 0.27 6.99
N ASN A 49 18.65 -0.53 7.62
CA ASN A 49 18.63 -0.86 9.04
C ASN A 49 18.42 0.33 9.98
N SER A 50 18.15 1.54 9.47
CA SER A 50 17.74 2.65 10.31
C SER A 50 16.30 2.48 10.79
N THR A 51 16.06 2.89 12.02
CA THR A 51 14.70 2.97 12.58
C THR A 51 14.21 4.41 12.49
N ILE A 52 12.99 4.58 11.99
CA ILE A 52 12.28 5.86 11.94
C ILE A 52 10.93 5.75 12.63
N VAL A 53 10.43 6.88 13.15
CA VAL A 53 9.03 6.97 13.58
C VAL A 53 8.16 7.27 12.36
N VAL A 54 7.10 6.50 12.19
CA VAL A 54 6.17 6.62 11.06
C VAL A 54 4.75 6.74 11.56
N ASN A 55 4.01 7.69 11.01
CA ASN A 55 2.58 7.82 11.26
C ASN A 55 1.84 6.79 10.42
N VAL A 56 1.00 5.99 11.08
CA VAL A 56 0.14 5.01 10.44
C VAL A 56 -1.25 5.60 10.32
N HIS A 57 -1.77 5.56 9.10
CA HIS A 57 -3.12 5.99 8.76
C HIS A 57 -3.95 4.79 8.33
N GLU A 58 -5.26 4.98 8.27
CA GLU A 58 -6.20 3.97 7.79
C GLU A 58 -6.81 4.38 6.44
N SER A 59 -7.04 3.40 5.57
CA SER A 59 -7.77 3.62 4.32
C SER A 59 -8.57 2.39 3.89
N THR A 60 -9.62 2.62 3.11
CA THR A 60 -10.40 1.53 2.50
C THR A 60 -9.95 1.34 1.07
N VAL A 61 -9.55 0.12 0.72
CA VAL A 61 -9.25 -0.27 -0.66
C VAL A 61 -10.32 -1.20 -1.20
N LEU A 62 -10.59 -1.09 -2.51
CA LEU A 62 -11.26 -2.13 -3.26
C LEU A 62 -10.18 -3.10 -3.77
N TRP A 63 -10.16 -4.31 -3.20
CA TRP A 63 -9.20 -5.38 -3.43
C TRP A 63 -9.92 -6.66 -3.82
N HIS A 64 -9.62 -7.23 -4.99
CA HIS A 64 -10.34 -8.39 -5.55
C HIS A 64 -11.87 -8.23 -5.54
N GLY A 65 -12.36 -7.01 -5.80
CA GLY A 65 -13.79 -6.69 -5.79
C GLY A 65 -14.43 -6.52 -4.40
N ALA A 66 -13.67 -6.72 -3.32
CA ALA A 66 -14.13 -6.54 -1.95
C ALA A 66 -13.49 -5.30 -1.29
N GLU A 67 -14.24 -4.64 -0.41
CA GLU A 67 -13.67 -3.58 0.43
C GLU A 67 -12.81 -4.18 1.54
N ARG A 68 -11.62 -3.62 1.73
CA ARG A 68 -10.72 -3.97 2.84
C ARG A 68 -10.21 -2.70 3.50
N VAL A 69 -10.29 -2.65 4.83
CA VAL A 69 -9.65 -1.60 5.63
C VAL A 69 -8.19 -1.99 5.83
N VAL A 70 -7.27 -1.11 5.44
CA VAL A 70 -5.84 -1.38 5.44
C VAL A 70 -5.07 -0.22 6.06
N GLU A 71 -3.88 -0.54 6.54
CA GLU A 71 -2.97 0.44 7.11
C GLU A 71 -2.12 1.09 6.02
N VAL A 72 -1.89 2.39 6.16
CA VAL A 72 -1.08 3.20 5.26
C VAL A 72 0.03 3.87 6.06
N LEU A 73 1.27 3.47 5.83
CA LEU A 73 2.42 4.14 6.42
C LEU A 73 2.72 5.43 5.63
N ALA A 74 2.65 6.58 6.31
CA ALA A 74 2.94 7.89 5.71
C ALA A 74 4.47 8.11 5.62
N MET A 75 5.09 7.54 4.60
CA MET A 75 6.55 7.59 4.42
C MET A 75 6.97 7.38 2.97
N GLY A 76 8.25 7.64 2.70
CA GLY A 76 8.85 7.37 1.40
C GLY A 76 8.41 8.34 0.30
N LYS A 77 8.94 8.10 -0.90
CA LYS A 77 8.65 8.90 -2.11
C LYS A 77 7.66 8.22 -3.04
N HIS A 78 7.52 6.91 -2.92
CA HIS A 78 6.66 6.09 -3.77
C HIS A 78 5.56 5.48 -2.93
N SER A 79 4.40 5.31 -3.56
CA SER A 79 3.33 4.47 -3.03
C SER A 79 3.75 3.02 -3.21
N LEU A 80 3.86 2.27 -2.11
CA LEU A 80 4.26 0.86 -2.14
C LEU A 80 3.10 -0.04 -1.75
N LEU A 81 3.02 -1.21 -2.38
CA LEU A 81 2.11 -2.28 -2.05
C LEU A 81 2.92 -3.44 -1.47
N GLY A 82 2.67 -3.77 -0.20
CA GLY A 82 3.46 -4.72 0.57
C GLY A 82 2.80 -6.07 0.78
N MET A 83 3.54 -6.94 1.47
CA MET A 83 3.23 -8.35 1.66
C MET A 83 1.91 -8.61 2.40
N LEU A 84 1.49 -7.75 3.34
CA LEU A 84 0.23 -7.97 4.06
C LEU A 84 -1.01 -7.77 3.18
N LEU A 85 -0.92 -6.95 2.13
CA LEU A 85 -2.03 -6.83 1.16
C LEU A 85 -1.96 -7.93 0.09
N LEU A 86 -0.76 -8.42 -0.22
CA LEU A 86 -0.54 -9.54 -1.13
C LEU A 86 -0.91 -10.90 -0.51
N ASP A 87 -1.01 -10.99 0.82
CA ASP A 87 -1.36 -12.23 1.50
C ASP A 87 -2.71 -12.78 1.00
N GLY A 88 -2.75 -14.08 0.72
CA GLY A 88 -3.88 -14.73 0.05
C GLY A 88 -4.05 -14.41 -1.44
N SER A 89 -3.00 -13.88 -2.11
CA SER A 89 -2.98 -13.68 -3.57
C SER A 89 -1.87 -14.51 -4.24
N GLU A 90 -2.10 -14.90 -5.49
CA GLU A 90 -1.09 -15.47 -6.37
C GLU A 90 -0.49 -14.36 -7.23
N MET A 91 0.83 -14.15 -7.12
CA MET A 91 1.56 -13.21 -7.96
C MET A 91 2.43 -13.96 -8.97
N ASN A 92 2.18 -13.72 -10.26
CA ASN A 92 2.97 -14.29 -11.35
C ASN A 92 3.76 -13.18 -12.06
N ILE A 93 5.09 -13.36 -12.16
CA ILE A 93 6.00 -12.41 -12.81
C ILE A 93 6.80 -13.14 -13.89
N GLN A 94 6.68 -12.67 -15.13
CA GLN A 94 7.50 -13.13 -16.24
C GLN A 94 8.70 -12.20 -16.44
N PHE A 95 9.91 -12.72 -16.19
CA PHE A 95 11.17 -11.97 -16.34
C PHE A 95 11.65 -11.97 -17.80
N ALA A 96 10.87 -11.32 -18.66
CA ALA A 96 11.18 -11.11 -20.07
C ALA A 96 10.68 -9.73 -20.50
N ASP A 97 11.25 -9.17 -21.56
CA ASP A 97 10.77 -7.92 -22.14
C ASP A 97 9.31 -8.08 -22.60
N GLY A 98 8.43 -7.20 -22.10
CA GLY A 98 6.98 -7.33 -22.33
C GLY A 98 6.31 -8.50 -21.59
N GLY A 99 7.00 -9.12 -20.63
CA GLY A 99 6.47 -10.18 -19.79
C GLY A 99 5.28 -9.74 -18.95
N LEU A 100 4.34 -10.65 -18.72
CA LEU A 100 3.17 -10.41 -17.89
C LEU A 100 3.53 -10.30 -16.41
N VAL A 101 2.91 -9.33 -15.73
CA VAL A 101 2.77 -9.30 -14.27
C VAL A 101 1.28 -9.42 -13.99
N SER A 102 0.91 -10.41 -13.19
CA SER A 102 -0.49 -10.67 -12.80
C SER A 102 -0.59 -10.95 -11.31
N LEU A 103 -1.74 -10.61 -10.75
CA LEU A 103 -2.07 -10.78 -9.35
C LEU A 103 -3.52 -11.23 -9.25
N GLU A 104 -3.73 -12.41 -8.68
CA GLU A 104 -5.03 -13.08 -8.60
C GLU A 104 -5.34 -13.47 -7.14
N GLU A 105 -6.61 -13.61 -6.79
CA GLU A 105 -7.01 -14.14 -5.48
C GLU A 105 -6.81 -15.66 -5.45
N LEU A 106 -6.30 -16.20 -4.34
CA LEU A 106 -6.16 -17.65 -4.11
C LEU A 106 -7.46 -18.33 -3.65
#